data_AF-A0A6L6JFS4-F1
#
_entry.id   AF-A0A6L6JFS4-F1
#
_cell.length_a   1.000
_cell.length_b   1.000
_cell.length_c   1.000
_cell.angle_alpha   90.00
_cell.angle_beta   90.00
_cell.angle_gamma   90.00
#
_symmetry.space_group_name_H-M   'P 1'
#
loop_
_entity.id
_entity.type
_entity.pdbx_description
1 polymer ?
#
loop_
_entity_poly.entity_id
_entity_poly.type
_entity_poly.pdbx_seq_one_letter_code
_entity_poly.pdbx_strand_id
1 'polypeptide(L)'
;MQPAEFKRGATFKADLKFDDATEWAFVYPHDSVSAAVKFGHRRYPLVVTVDPVNFKITATAADTSAWPLTGTEHASFDYWITKDGELLPFPGSNNIPLKIIEGATR
;
A
#
# COMPACT_ATOMS: atom_id res chain seq x y z
N MET A 1 16.89 -6.17 0.67
CA MET A 1 15.92 -5.34 1.42
C MET A 1 15.36 -6.22 2.53
N GLN A 2 15.39 -5.80 3.80
CA GLN A 2 14.74 -6.56 4.88
C GLN A 2 13.22 -6.34 4.80
N PRO A 3 12.40 -7.39 4.98
CA PRO A 3 10.95 -7.23 4.98
C PRO A 3 10.48 -6.39 6.16
N ALA A 4 9.49 -5.52 5.93
CA ALA A 4 8.88 -4.75 7.01
C ALA A 4 8.01 -5.70 7.85
N GLU A 5 8.35 -5.84 9.13
CA GLU A 5 7.62 -6.70 10.07
C GLU A 5 6.49 -5.92 10.75
N PHE A 6 5.29 -6.50 10.81
CA PHE A 6 4.19 -5.94 11.59
C PHE A 6 3.38 -7.02 12.31
N LYS A 7 2.75 -6.62 13.42
CA LYS A 7 1.93 -7.50 14.25
C LYS A 7 0.50 -7.56 13.71
N ARG A 8 -0.08 -8.75 13.67
CA ARG A 8 -1.52 -8.93 13.41
C ARG A 8 -2.35 -8.11 14.41
N GLY A 9 -3.37 -7.41 13.91
CA GLY A 9 -4.22 -6.50 14.70
C GLY A 9 -3.67 -5.08 14.82
N ALA A 10 -2.50 -4.78 14.25
CA ALA A 10 -2.01 -3.42 14.12
C ALA A 10 -2.70 -2.70 12.95
N THR A 11 -2.67 -1.36 12.98
CA THR A 11 -2.99 -0.52 11.84
C THR A 11 -1.86 -0.56 10.81
N PHE A 12 -2.20 -0.80 9.55
CA PHE A 12 -1.27 -0.67 8.43
C PHE A 12 -1.39 0.72 7.80
N LYS A 13 -0.25 1.33 7.47
CA LYS A 13 -0.18 2.59 6.74
C LYS A 13 1.01 2.58 5.78
N ALA A 14 0.76 2.96 4.53
CA ALA A 14 1.78 3.22 3.53
C ALA A 14 1.54 4.60 2.90
N ASP A 15 2.58 5.43 2.87
CA ASP A 15 2.55 6.75 2.24
C ASP A 15 3.36 6.69 0.94
N LEU A 16 2.73 7.06 -0.17
CA LEU A 16 3.38 7.39 -1.43
C LEU A 16 3.50 8.91 -1.49
N LYS A 17 4.74 9.40 -1.38
CA LYS A 17 5.06 10.83 -1.38
C LYS A 17 5.82 11.17 -2.66
N PHE A 18 5.44 12.29 -3.25
CA PHE A 18 6.07 12.84 -4.44
C PHE A 18 6.93 14.03 -4.02
N ASP A 19 8.13 14.13 -4.57
CA ASP A 19 9.15 15.10 -4.13
C ASP A 19 8.84 16.51 -4.65
N ASP A 20 8.20 16.63 -5.81
CA ASP A 20 7.87 17.92 -6.41
C ASP A 20 6.57 17.92 -7.22
N ALA A 21 6.18 19.12 -7.67
CA ALA A 21 4.96 19.34 -8.44
C ALA A 21 4.97 18.67 -9.83
N THR A 22 6.16 18.46 -10.42
CA THR A 22 6.31 17.77 -11.70
C THR A 22 6.01 16.29 -11.52
N GLU A 23 6.60 15.68 -10.50
CA GLU A 23 6.35 14.28 -10.13
C GLU A 23 4.86 14.05 -9.79
N TRP A 24 4.28 14.98 -9.01
CA TRP A 24 2.86 14.95 -8.68
C TRP A 24 1.95 15.07 -9.91
N ALA A 25 2.31 15.91 -10.88
CA ALA A 25 1.52 16.11 -12.09
C ALA A 25 1.44 14.87 -12.98
N PHE A 26 2.34 13.88 -12.83
CA PHE A 26 2.20 12.60 -13.54
C PHE A 26 0.99 11.80 -13.07
N VAL A 27 0.63 11.89 -11.78
CA VAL A 27 -0.47 11.11 -11.18
C VAL A 27 -1.70 11.91 -10.86
N TYR A 28 -1.61 13.23 -10.75
CA TYR A 28 -2.71 14.09 -10.33
C TYR A 28 -3.04 15.15 -11.39
N PRO A 29 -4.33 15.47 -11.63
CA PRO A 29 -5.49 14.71 -11.19
C PRO A 29 -5.49 13.29 -11.79
N HIS A 30 -6.00 12.31 -11.03
CA HIS A 30 -6.22 10.94 -11.49
C HIS A 30 -7.71 10.70 -11.69
N ASP A 31 -8.04 9.67 -12.48
CA ASP A 31 -9.39 9.14 -12.59
C ASP A 31 -9.73 8.26 -11.38
N SER A 32 -8.77 7.42 -10.97
CA SER A 32 -8.91 6.57 -9.80
C SER A 32 -7.57 6.19 -9.19
N VAL A 33 -7.60 5.91 -7.89
CA VAL A 33 -6.48 5.31 -7.15
C VAL A 33 -7.00 4.16 -6.30
N SER A 34 -6.26 3.06 -6.31
CA SER A 34 -6.55 1.87 -5.50
C SER A 34 -5.26 1.29 -4.93
N ALA A 35 -5.35 0.65 -3.78
CA ALA A 35 -4.22 -0.02 -3.16
C ALA A 35 -4.67 -1.32 -2.50
N ALA A 36 -3.79 -2.32 -2.46
CA ALA A 36 -4.07 -3.57 -1.76
C ALA A 36 -2.80 -4.22 -1.24
N VAL A 37 -2.95 -5.02 -0.18
CA VAL A 37 -1.94 -6.01 0.21
C VAL A 37 -2.36 -7.37 -0.34
N LYS A 38 -1.41 -8.09 -0.92
CA LYS A 38 -1.58 -9.42 -1.50
C LYS A 38 -0.86 -10.47 -0.65
N PHE A 39 -1.57 -11.55 -0.37
CA PHE A 39 -1.09 -12.75 0.32
C PHE A 39 -1.40 -13.95 -0.56
N GLY A 40 -0.37 -14.51 -1.22
CA GLY A 40 -0.57 -15.56 -2.22
C GLY A 40 -1.54 -15.10 -3.32
N HIS A 41 -2.70 -15.76 -3.45
CA HIS A 41 -3.74 -15.39 -4.43
C HIS A 41 -4.80 -14.42 -3.89
N ARG A 42 -4.80 -14.11 -2.58
CA ARG A 42 -5.79 -13.22 -1.96
C ARG A 42 -5.31 -11.77 -1.96
N ARG A 43 -6.24 -10.84 -2.19
CA ARG A 43 -6.01 -9.39 -2.10
C ARG A 43 -6.90 -8.81 -1.01
N TYR A 44 -6.32 -7.92 -0.20
CA TYR A 44 -7.00 -7.16 0.84
C TYR A 44 -6.94 -5.69 0.45
N PRO A 45 -8.05 -5.10 -0.04
CA PRO A 45 -8.08 -3.72 -0.46
C PRO A 45 -7.84 -2.79 0.74
N LEU A 46 -7.19 -1.67 0.48
CA LEU A 46 -6.88 -0.64 1.46
C LEU A 46 -7.73 0.60 1.22
N VAL A 47 -7.95 1.37 2.28
CA VAL A 47 -8.57 2.69 2.18
C VAL A 47 -7.52 3.67 1.70
N VAL A 48 -7.80 4.38 0.60
CA VAL A 48 -6.89 5.38 0.03
C VAL A 48 -7.38 6.79 0.36
N THR A 49 -6.45 7.67 0.73
CA THR A 49 -6.66 9.11 0.90
C THR A 49 -5.63 9.85 0.06
N VAL A 50 -6.06 10.94 -0.57
CA VAL A 50 -5.23 11.78 -1.45
C VAL A 50 -5.11 13.15 -0.80
N ASP A 51 -3.88 13.64 -0.66
CA ASP A 51 -3.55 14.95 -0.12
C ASP A 51 -2.81 15.76 -1.19
N PRO A 52 -3.54 16.56 -1.99
CA PRO A 52 -2.94 17.34 -3.08
C PRO A 52 -2.06 18.49 -2.59
N VAL A 53 -2.20 18.93 -1.33
CA VAL A 53 -1.41 20.03 -0.78
C VAL A 53 0.01 19.57 -0.47
N ASN A 54 0.14 18.35 0.05
CA ASN A 54 1.43 17.76 0.42
C ASN A 54 1.96 16.74 -0.60
N PHE A 55 1.36 16.68 -1.79
CA PHE A 55 1.69 15.74 -2.87
C PHE A 55 1.85 14.30 -2.35
N LYS A 56 0.79 13.79 -1.72
CA LYS A 56 0.84 12.50 -1.02
C LYS A 56 -0.42 11.69 -1.22
N ILE A 57 -0.23 10.38 -1.38
CA ILE A 57 -1.29 9.37 -1.39
C ILE A 57 -1.03 8.42 -0.22
N THR A 58 -2.03 8.19 0.62
CA THR A 58 -1.92 7.35 1.80
C THR A 58 -2.87 6.16 1.67
N ALA A 59 -2.36 4.94 1.82
CA ALA A 59 -3.16 3.72 1.92
C ALA A 59 -3.15 3.18 3.36
N THR A 60 -4.33 2.83 3.88
CA THR A 60 -4.48 2.33 5.26
C THR A 60 -5.36 1.09 5.36
N ALA A 61 -5.08 0.27 6.37
CA ALA A 61 -6.01 -0.71 6.92
C ALA A 61 -6.09 -0.51 8.43
N ALA A 62 -7.29 -0.20 8.93
CA ALA A 62 -7.53 0.09 10.34
C ALA A 62 -7.28 -1.12 11.25
N ASP A 63 -7.59 -2.32 10.75
CA ASP A 63 -7.38 -3.59 11.43
C ASP A 63 -6.84 -4.65 10.45
N THR A 64 -5.75 -5.31 10.85
CA THR A 64 -5.08 -6.40 10.13
C THR A 64 -5.35 -7.77 10.76
N SER A 65 -6.29 -7.87 11.70
CA SER A 65 -6.65 -9.11 12.41
C SER A 65 -7.01 -10.27 11.47
N ALA A 66 -7.66 -9.96 10.35
CA ALA A 66 -8.05 -10.94 9.33
C ALA A 66 -6.92 -11.31 8.35
N TRP A 67 -5.76 -10.66 8.44
CA TRP A 67 -4.65 -10.93 7.51
C TRP A 67 -3.92 -12.22 7.90
N PRO A 68 -3.50 -13.04 6.92
CA PRO A 68 -2.77 -14.27 7.20
C PRO A 68 -1.46 -13.99 7.92
N LEU A 69 -1.11 -14.82 8.92
CA LEU A 69 0.26 -14.84 9.43
C LEU A 69 1.16 -15.34 8.32
N THR A 70 2.20 -14.58 7.97
CA THR A 70 3.00 -14.92 6.80
C THR A 70 4.28 -15.63 7.17
N GLY A 71 4.83 -15.45 8.38
CA GLY A 71 5.97 -16.23 8.91
C GLY A 71 7.24 -16.14 8.06
N THR A 72 7.27 -16.87 6.94
CA THR A 72 8.30 -16.93 5.89
C THR A 72 7.82 -16.53 4.48
N GLU A 73 6.51 -16.43 4.25
CA GLU A 73 5.93 -15.95 2.99
C GLU A 73 5.91 -14.42 2.94
N HIS A 74 6.21 -13.86 1.77
CA HIS A 74 6.23 -12.41 1.58
C HIS A 74 4.85 -11.95 1.11
N ALA A 75 4.20 -11.11 1.90
CA ALA A 75 3.11 -10.31 1.38
C ALA A 75 3.68 -9.18 0.52
N SER A 76 2.97 -8.82 -0.55
CA SER A 76 3.29 -7.68 -1.39
C SER A 76 2.23 -6.61 -1.23
N PHE A 77 2.61 -5.36 -1.37
CA PHE A 77 1.72 -4.21 -1.34
C PHE A 77 1.78 -3.54 -2.71
N ASP A 78 0.65 -3.15 -3.28
CA ASP A 78 0.61 -2.53 -4.61
C ASP A 78 -0.31 -1.29 -4.61
N TYR A 79 0.08 -0.27 -5.40
CA TYR A 79 -0.74 0.85 -5.80
C TYR A 79 -1.12 0.72 -7.28
N TRP A 80 -2.35 1.09 -7.62
CA TRP A 80 -2.83 1.24 -8.98
C TRP A 80 -3.41 2.65 -9.14
N ILE A 81 -2.81 3.45 -10.02
CA ILE A 81 -3.27 4.79 -10.34
C ILE A 81 -3.66 4.81 -11.81
N THR A 82 -4.89 5.22 -12.09
CA THR A 82 -5.38 5.41 -13.46
C THR A 82 -5.55 6.89 -13.74
N LYS A 83 -5.00 7.35 -14.86
CA LYS A 83 -5.12 8.73 -15.33
C LYS A 83 -5.31 8.72 -16.83
N ASP A 84 -6.22 9.55 -17.33
CA ASP A 84 -6.58 9.65 -18.73
C ASP A 84 -6.96 8.28 -19.34
N GLY A 85 -7.57 7.40 -18.52
CA GLY A 85 -7.94 6.03 -18.88
C GLY A 85 -6.79 5.01 -18.89
N GLU A 86 -5.56 5.42 -18.59
CA GLU A 86 -4.39 4.54 -18.60
C GLU A 86 -3.93 4.18 -17.19
N LEU A 87 -3.55 2.91 -16.98
CA LEU A 87 -2.90 2.48 -15.74
C LEU A 87 -1.44 2.91 -15.75
N LEU A 88 -1.08 3.83 -14.88
CA LEU A 88 0.27 4.39 -14.82
C LEU A 88 1.27 3.33 -14.30
N PRO A 89 2.43 3.15 -14.96
CA PRO A 89 3.47 2.26 -14.48
C PRO A 89 4.12 2.87 -13.23
N PHE A 90 3.94 2.25 -12.07
CA PHE A 90 4.58 2.71 -10.83
C PHE A 90 5.79 1.83 -10.47
N PRO A 91 7.03 2.24 -10.81
CA PRO A 91 8.22 1.53 -10.41
C PRO A 91 8.46 1.75 -8.91
N GLY A 92 8.24 0.71 -8.10
CA GLY A 92 8.47 0.74 -6.66
C GLY A 92 7.28 0.31 -5.80
N SER A 93 6.08 0.23 -6.37
CA SER A 93 4.97 -0.49 -5.73
C SER A 93 5.19 -2.00 -5.75
N ASN A 94 5.92 -2.52 -6.73
CA ASN A 94 6.25 -3.95 -6.78
C ASN A 94 7.16 -4.34 -5.61
N ASN A 95 6.57 -4.99 -4.61
CA ASN A 95 7.22 -5.83 -3.60
C ASN A 95 8.04 -5.08 -2.54
N ILE A 96 7.39 -4.26 -1.70
CA ILE A 96 7.88 -4.15 -0.31
C ILE A 96 7.49 -5.47 0.37
N PRO A 97 8.44 -6.37 0.65
CA PRO A 97 8.09 -7.63 1.27
C PRO A 97 7.63 -7.34 2.70
N LEU A 98 6.43 -7.79 3.00
CA LEU A 98 5.76 -7.61 4.27
C LEU A 98 5.78 -8.94 5.05
N LYS A 99 6.12 -8.89 6.34
CA LYS A 99 6.10 -10.05 7.23
C LYS A 99 5.15 -9.81 8.39
N ILE A 100 4.11 -10.65 8.48
CA ILE A 100 3.13 -10.60 9.57
C ILE A 100 3.51 -11.63 10.61
N ILE A 101 3.75 -11.14 11.83
CA ILE A 101 3.99 -11.98 13.00
C ILE A 101 2.77 -11.95 13.92
N GLU A 102 2.65 -12.99 14.74
CA GLU A 102 1.63 -13.03 15.77
C GLU A 102 1.85 -11.87 16.76
N GLY A 103 0.83 -11.04 16.94
CA GLY A 103 0.80 -10.11 18.04
C GLY A 103 0.52 -10.87 19.33
N ALA A 104 1.29 -10.60 20.39
CA ALA A 104 0.93 -11.10 21.72
C ALA A 104 -0.41 -10.49 22.14
N THR A 105 -1.49 -11.24 21.96
CA THR A 105 -2.76 -10.98 22.65
C THR A 105 -2.55 -11.34 24.12
N ARG A 106 -2.56 -10.32 24.99
CA ARG A 106 -2.87 -10.53 26.41
C ARG A 106 -4.37 -10.72 26.56
#